data_AF-A0A2E0F7K5-F1
#
_entry.id   AF-A0A2E0F7K5-F1
#
_cell.length_a   1.000
_cell.length_b   1.000
_cell.length_c   1.000
_cell.angle_alpha   90.00
_cell.angle_beta   90.00
_cell.angle_gamma   90.00
#
_symmetry.space_group_name_H-M   'P 1'
#
loop_
_entity.id
_entity.type
_entity.pdbx_description
1 polymer ?
#
loop_
_entity_poly.entity_id
_entity_poly.type
_entity_poly.pdbx_seq_one_letter_code
_entity_poly.pdbx_strand_id
1 'polypeptide(L)'
;MDSSLNNAIKIDDIQSYVDENLDLFSKVLNSLESVSGEAKSYLVKKTSKDGRIDNALLEKHQYEGHGFAWFETYRISLRETLNWYKSLKDLNKSSKLESGILIFAFSEYLTQMRNGIMMSQTEVVRPSILGISQESFSFYESPDVANLIKIGSSDSVKDEIVSSLENGIFPNLGLNDETLEMIQDQFKKFTDEEIIPEANEWHLKDDLIPDEILKKMSELGVFSIAIPENYGGLGMGKVAMCVVTEELSRGFLAAGSLGTRAEIAGELIRLGGTEEQKNKYLPEIATGNILTTAVFTEPNTGSDLGSLSTRAQVDGDDYVINGNKTWITHGARSDLMTVLARTDSNQKGYKGLSMFLVEKPRGNCKNPFPMDGMS
;
A
#
# COMPACT_ATOMS: atom_id res chain seq x y z
N MET A 1 36.97 22.08 -27.21
CA MET A 1 36.03 21.12 -26.62
C MET A 1 34.89 21.00 -27.59
N ASP A 2 34.71 19.81 -28.12
CA ASP A 2 33.84 19.51 -29.24
C ASP A 2 32.37 19.66 -28.81
N SER A 3 31.67 20.64 -29.38
CA SER A 3 30.27 20.95 -29.11
C SER A 3 29.29 20.02 -29.84
N SER A 4 29.78 18.91 -30.42
CA SER A 4 28.98 17.94 -31.18
C SER A 4 28.36 16.81 -30.33
N LEU A 5 28.57 16.82 -29.00
CA LEU A 5 28.02 15.79 -28.09
C LEU A 5 26.65 16.11 -27.48
N ASN A 6 26.05 17.27 -27.78
CA ASN A 6 24.72 17.67 -27.30
C ASN A 6 23.63 17.60 -28.38
N ASN A 7 23.64 16.57 -29.22
CA ASN A 7 22.45 16.20 -29.98
C ASN A 7 21.45 15.48 -29.05
N ALA A 8 20.97 16.20 -28.03
CA ALA A 8 19.70 15.87 -27.40
C ALA A 8 18.68 15.82 -28.54
N ILE A 9 18.00 14.69 -28.70
CA ILE A 9 16.83 14.62 -29.57
C ILE A 9 15.85 15.61 -28.95
N LYS A 10 15.73 16.81 -29.54
CA LYS A 10 14.58 17.67 -29.29
C LYS A 10 13.39 16.94 -29.88
N ILE A 11 12.72 16.15 -29.06
CA ILE A 11 11.36 15.80 -29.39
C ILE A 11 10.59 17.08 -29.16
N ASP A 12 10.22 17.74 -30.25
CA ASP A 12 9.43 18.96 -30.20
C ASP A 12 8.05 18.69 -29.54
N ASP A 13 7.63 17.41 -29.46
CA ASP A 13 6.45 16.97 -28.71
C ASP A 13 6.54 15.52 -28.16
N ILE A 14 6.89 15.39 -26.86
CA ILE A 14 6.93 14.09 -26.13
C ILE A 14 5.58 13.38 -26.18
N GLN A 15 4.48 14.12 -26.10
CA GLN A 15 3.14 13.56 -26.07
C GLN A 15 2.81 12.89 -27.40
N SER A 16 3.10 13.55 -28.53
CA SER A 16 2.93 12.95 -29.86
C SER A 16 3.71 11.64 -30.01
N TYR A 17 4.99 11.61 -29.58
CA TYR A 17 5.79 10.38 -29.63
C TYR A 17 5.14 9.25 -28.83
N VAL A 18 4.73 9.52 -27.58
CA VAL A 18 4.07 8.50 -26.73
C VAL A 18 2.78 8.00 -27.38
N ASP A 19 1.98 8.93 -27.91
CA ASP A 19 0.68 8.63 -28.50
C ASP A 19 0.77 7.78 -29.76
N GLU A 20 1.75 8.03 -30.62
CA GLU A 20 2.02 7.26 -31.83
C GLU A 20 2.62 5.88 -31.53
N ASN A 21 3.22 5.69 -30.34
CA ASN A 21 3.99 4.50 -29.99
C ASN A 21 3.35 3.62 -28.90
N LEU A 22 2.08 3.79 -28.53
CA LEU A 22 1.41 2.98 -27.49
C LEU A 22 1.48 1.45 -27.73
N ASP A 23 1.52 1.03 -28.99
CA ASP A 23 1.71 -0.36 -29.38
C ASP A 23 3.11 -0.89 -29.02
N LEU A 24 4.13 -0.04 -29.07
CA LEU A 24 5.50 -0.38 -28.67
C LEU A 24 5.56 -0.67 -27.16
N PHE A 25 4.98 0.20 -26.32
CA PHE A 25 4.89 -0.04 -24.87
C PHE A 25 4.20 -1.38 -24.57
N SER A 26 3.11 -1.68 -25.29
CA SER A 26 2.37 -2.93 -25.13
C SER A 26 3.20 -4.16 -25.56
N LYS A 27 3.97 -4.06 -26.66
CA LYS A 27 4.90 -5.12 -27.11
C LYS A 27 6.05 -5.36 -26.12
N VAL A 28 6.56 -4.29 -25.50
CA VAL A 28 7.57 -4.40 -24.44
C VAL A 28 7.00 -5.16 -23.24
N LEU A 29 5.80 -4.84 -22.78
CA LEU A 29 5.15 -5.57 -21.68
C LEU A 29 4.95 -7.06 -21.99
N ASN A 30 4.55 -7.40 -23.22
CA ASN A 30 4.42 -8.80 -23.65
C ASN A 30 5.78 -9.52 -23.64
N SER A 31 6.85 -8.82 -23.98
CA SER A 31 8.21 -9.38 -23.90
C SER A 31 8.61 -9.61 -22.43
N LEU A 32 8.32 -8.67 -21.53
CA LEU A 32 8.55 -8.82 -20.09
C LEU A 32 7.73 -9.94 -19.45
N GLU A 33 6.51 -10.21 -19.93
CA GLU A 33 5.71 -11.37 -19.49
C GLU A 33 6.44 -12.69 -19.81
N SER A 34 7.08 -12.77 -20.98
CA SER A 34 7.87 -13.94 -21.36
C SER A 34 9.10 -14.12 -20.47
N VAL A 35 9.80 -13.02 -20.16
CA VAL A 35 10.94 -13.01 -19.21
C VAL A 35 10.49 -13.42 -17.80
N SER A 36 9.35 -12.92 -17.34
CA SER A 36 8.74 -13.33 -16.07
C SER A 36 8.45 -14.82 -16.02
N GLY A 37 7.91 -15.39 -17.11
CA GLY A 37 7.63 -16.83 -17.23
C GLY A 37 8.88 -17.69 -17.06
N GLU A 38 10.03 -17.25 -17.60
CA GLU A 38 11.32 -17.90 -17.41
C GLU A 38 11.78 -17.84 -15.95
N ALA A 39 11.78 -16.64 -15.36
CA ALA A 39 12.16 -16.42 -13.95
C ALA A 39 11.31 -17.25 -12.98
N LYS A 40 9.99 -17.26 -13.21
CA LYS A 40 9.04 -18.07 -12.44
C LYS A 40 9.35 -19.56 -12.56
N SER A 41 9.59 -20.04 -13.77
CA SER A 41 9.91 -21.45 -14.02
C SER A 41 11.22 -21.86 -13.34
N TYR A 42 12.24 -20.99 -13.40
CA TYR A 42 13.49 -21.15 -12.69
C TYR A 42 13.29 -21.24 -11.17
N LEU A 43 12.56 -20.28 -10.59
CA LEU A 43 12.29 -20.24 -9.15
C LEU A 43 11.49 -21.46 -8.67
N VAL A 44 10.44 -21.85 -9.40
CA VAL A 44 9.64 -23.04 -9.08
C VAL A 44 10.53 -24.29 -9.08
N LYS A 45 11.42 -24.45 -10.06
CA LYS A 45 12.36 -25.57 -10.10
C LYS A 45 13.33 -25.59 -8.91
N LYS A 46 13.72 -24.43 -8.39
CA LYS A 46 14.64 -24.30 -7.24
C LYS A 46 13.96 -24.50 -5.89
N THR A 47 12.69 -24.12 -5.79
CA THR A 47 11.94 -24.07 -4.53
C THR A 47 10.95 -25.21 -4.38
N SER A 48 10.78 -26.06 -5.39
CA SER A 48 9.85 -27.20 -5.31
C SER A 48 10.54 -28.53 -4.99
N LYS A 49 9.86 -29.35 -4.19
CA LYS A 49 10.19 -30.75 -3.92
C LYS A 49 8.89 -31.56 -4.03
N ASP A 50 8.95 -32.72 -4.70
CA ASP A 50 7.80 -33.63 -4.88
C ASP A 50 6.55 -32.93 -5.47
N GLY A 51 6.76 -31.98 -6.38
CA GLY A 51 5.70 -31.25 -7.08
C GLY A 51 5.02 -30.14 -6.27
N ARG A 52 5.56 -29.76 -5.11
CA ARG A 52 5.05 -28.66 -4.27
C ARG A 52 6.18 -27.73 -3.85
N ILE A 53 5.85 -26.49 -3.53
CA ILE A 53 6.79 -25.56 -2.89
C ILE A 53 7.21 -26.14 -1.54
N ASP A 54 8.51 -26.18 -1.29
CA ASP A 54 9.12 -26.61 -0.04
C ASP A 54 9.64 -25.38 0.72
N ASN A 55 9.22 -25.22 1.98
CA ASN A 55 9.55 -24.04 2.77
C ASN A 55 11.06 -23.90 3.05
N ALA A 56 11.78 -25.01 3.23
CA ALA A 56 13.21 -24.97 3.50
C ALA A 56 14.00 -24.59 2.23
N LEU A 57 13.54 -25.04 1.07
CA LEU A 57 14.10 -24.59 -0.21
C LEU A 57 13.77 -23.12 -0.48
N LEU A 58 12.57 -22.66 -0.15
CA LEU A 58 12.19 -21.25 -0.29
C LEU A 58 13.03 -20.34 0.63
N GLU A 59 13.27 -20.75 1.87
CA GLU A 59 14.15 -20.03 2.81
C GLU A 59 15.60 -19.99 2.29
N LYS A 60 16.10 -21.12 1.78
CA LYS A 60 17.43 -21.20 1.18
C LYS A 60 17.58 -20.31 -0.06
N HIS A 61 16.50 -20.15 -0.84
CA HIS A 61 16.45 -19.34 -2.05
C HIS A 61 15.63 -18.05 -1.85
N GLN A 62 15.66 -17.49 -0.64
CA GLN A 62 14.86 -16.32 -0.29
C GLN A 62 15.22 -15.11 -1.14
N TYR A 63 16.51 -14.92 -1.42
CA TYR A 63 16.99 -13.81 -2.24
C TYR A 63 16.44 -13.87 -3.67
N GLU A 64 16.43 -15.05 -4.29
CA GLU A 64 15.80 -15.27 -5.60
C GLU A 64 14.27 -15.12 -5.54
N GLY A 65 13.64 -15.60 -4.46
CA GLY A 65 12.20 -15.48 -4.25
C GLY A 65 11.73 -14.03 -4.13
N HIS A 66 12.40 -13.23 -3.28
CA HIS A 66 12.15 -11.79 -3.15
C HIS A 66 12.52 -11.06 -4.44
N GLY A 67 13.62 -11.45 -5.09
CA GLY A 67 14.05 -10.87 -6.36
C GLY A 67 13.01 -11.05 -7.47
N PHE A 68 12.38 -12.22 -7.56
CA PHE A 68 11.27 -12.45 -8.48
C PHE A 68 10.05 -11.60 -8.14
N ALA A 69 9.73 -11.43 -6.85
CA ALA A 69 8.64 -10.55 -6.43
C ALA A 69 8.91 -9.09 -6.85
N TRP A 70 10.14 -8.58 -6.69
CA TRP A 70 10.52 -7.25 -7.16
C TRP A 70 10.47 -7.09 -8.68
N PHE A 71 10.88 -8.12 -9.42
CA PHE A 71 10.74 -8.15 -10.88
C PHE A 71 9.27 -8.04 -11.30
N GLU A 72 8.39 -8.81 -10.67
CA GLU A 72 6.95 -8.75 -10.93
C GLU A 72 6.34 -7.41 -10.52
N THR A 73 6.77 -6.82 -9.41
CA THR A 73 6.35 -5.46 -9.01
C THR A 73 6.67 -4.46 -10.11
N TYR A 74 7.89 -4.44 -10.66
CA TYR A 74 8.25 -3.50 -11.73
C TYR A 74 7.44 -3.74 -13.00
N ARG A 75 7.24 -5.00 -13.39
CA ARG A 75 6.46 -5.36 -14.58
C ARG A 75 4.99 -4.93 -14.45
N ILE A 76 4.38 -5.17 -13.28
CA ILE A 76 3.01 -4.77 -12.98
C ILE A 76 2.91 -3.25 -12.93
N SER A 77 3.87 -2.55 -12.31
CA SER A 77 3.92 -1.08 -12.30
C SER A 77 3.91 -0.51 -13.71
N LEU A 78 4.78 -1.00 -14.61
CA LEU A 78 4.80 -0.54 -16.00
C LEU A 78 3.47 -0.79 -16.74
N ARG A 79 2.84 -1.94 -16.48
CA ARG A 79 1.51 -2.26 -17.03
C ARG A 79 0.47 -1.27 -16.55
N GLU A 80 0.40 -1.02 -15.24
CA GLU A 80 -0.60 -0.11 -14.68
C GLU A 80 -0.32 1.36 -15.05
N THR A 81 0.93 1.79 -15.17
CA THR A 81 1.27 3.13 -15.71
C THR A 81 0.80 3.28 -17.15
N LEU A 82 0.96 2.25 -17.99
CA LEU A 82 0.43 2.28 -19.35
C LEU A 82 -1.11 2.31 -19.38
N ASN A 83 -1.77 1.50 -18.53
CA ASN A 83 -3.23 1.48 -18.42
C ASN A 83 -3.78 2.84 -17.97
N TRP A 84 -3.14 3.45 -16.97
CA TRP A 84 -3.45 4.80 -16.48
C TRP A 84 -3.36 5.83 -17.62
N TYR A 85 -2.24 5.86 -18.35
CA TYR A 85 -2.09 6.79 -19.48
C TYR A 85 -3.14 6.57 -20.57
N LYS A 86 -3.38 5.31 -20.97
CA LYS A 86 -4.42 4.97 -21.97
C LYS A 86 -5.81 5.44 -21.53
N SER A 87 -6.16 5.21 -20.26
CA SER A 87 -7.44 5.66 -19.71
C SER A 87 -7.58 7.18 -19.74
N LEU A 88 -6.52 7.92 -19.42
CA LEU A 88 -6.53 9.38 -19.49
C LEU A 88 -6.63 9.87 -20.93
N LYS A 89 -5.92 9.24 -21.86
CA LYS A 89 -5.98 9.56 -23.29
C LYS A 89 -7.39 9.37 -23.84
N ASP A 90 -8.03 8.24 -23.56
CA ASP A 90 -9.39 7.94 -24.04
C ASP A 90 -10.41 8.97 -23.53
N LEU A 91 -10.15 9.56 -22.37
CA LEU A 91 -10.96 10.62 -21.77
C LEU A 91 -10.51 12.04 -22.14
N ASN A 92 -9.51 12.20 -23.01
CA ASN A 92 -8.87 13.47 -23.36
C ASN A 92 -8.32 14.25 -22.14
N LYS A 93 -7.87 13.52 -21.11
CA LYS A 93 -7.27 14.04 -19.87
C LYS A 93 -5.74 13.88 -19.82
N SER A 94 -5.11 13.23 -20.80
CA SER A 94 -3.64 13.08 -20.88
C SER A 94 -2.95 14.35 -21.36
N SER A 95 -1.82 14.72 -20.76
CA SER A 95 -0.98 15.85 -21.16
C SER A 95 0.48 15.45 -21.38
N LYS A 96 1.34 16.44 -21.64
CA LYS A 96 2.80 16.26 -21.70
C LYS A 96 3.37 15.71 -20.40
N LEU A 97 2.81 16.09 -19.26
CA LEU A 97 3.25 15.59 -17.94
C LEU A 97 3.04 14.08 -17.83
N GLU A 98 1.83 13.59 -18.11
CA GLU A 98 1.55 12.15 -18.04
C GLU A 98 2.32 11.36 -19.09
N SER A 99 2.52 11.95 -20.28
CA SER A 99 3.35 11.37 -21.33
C SER A 99 4.80 11.22 -20.87
N GLY A 100 5.35 12.27 -20.26
CA GLY A 100 6.69 12.29 -19.67
C GLY A 100 6.86 11.24 -18.58
N ILE A 101 5.89 11.13 -17.67
CA ILE A 101 5.89 10.11 -16.61
C ILE A 101 5.89 8.70 -17.20
N LEU A 102 5.02 8.41 -18.17
CA LEU A 102 4.94 7.09 -18.79
C LEU A 102 6.28 6.68 -19.44
N ILE A 103 6.85 7.55 -20.28
CA ILE A 103 8.08 7.21 -20.99
C ILE A 103 9.30 7.17 -20.08
N PHE A 104 9.35 8.04 -19.07
CA PHE A 104 10.38 8.01 -18.03
C PHE A 104 10.32 6.70 -17.23
N ALA A 105 9.13 6.29 -16.77
CA ALA A 105 8.94 5.05 -16.02
C ALA A 105 9.41 3.84 -16.82
N PHE A 106 9.02 3.73 -18.11
CA PHE A 106 9.49 2.65 -18.97
C PHE A 106 11.00 2.69 -19.16
N SER A 107 11.60 3.86 -19.43
CA SER A 107 13.05 3.97 -19.58
C SER A 107 13.81 3.51 -18.34
N GLU A 108 13.43 4.02 -17.17
CA GLU A 108 14.10 3.74 -15.91
C GLU A 108 13.91 2.27 -15.49
N TYR A 109 12.67 1.78 -15.51
CA TYR A 109 12.37 0.43 -15.01
C TYR A 109 12.89 -0.64 -15.95
N LEU A 110 12.84 -0.44 -17.28
CA LEU A 110 13.48 -1.39 -18.21
C LEU A 110 14.99 -1.45 -17.98
N THR A 111 15.63 -0.30 -17.75
CA THR A 111 17.06 -0.24 -17.46
C THR A 111 17.41 -0.98 -16.16
N GLN A 112 16.62 -0.80 -15.10
CA GLN A 112 16.80 -1.53 -13.84
C GLN A 112 16.48 -3.01 -13.98
N MET A 113 15.40 -3.39 -14.68
CA MET A 113 15.06 -4.80 -14.89
C MET A 113 16.13 -5.55 -15.66
N ARG A 114 16.82 -4.91 -16.61
CA ARG A 114 17.94 -5.51 -17.36
C ARG A 114 19.23 -5.58 -16.55
N ASN A 115 19.55 -4.56 -15.75
CA ASN A 115 20.88 -4.41 -15.15
C ASN A 115 20.94 -4.73 -13.65
N GLY A 116 19.82 -4.56 -12.94
CA GLY A 116 19.68 -4.82 -11.53
C GLY A 116 18.58 -3.97 -10.89
N ILE A 117 17.65 -4.62 -10.20
CA ILE A 117 16.60 -3.97 -9.40
C ILE A 117 17.09 -3.84 -7.95
N MET A 118 17.02 -2.65 -7.39
CA MET A 118 17.39 -2.41 -6.00
C MET A 118 16.24 -2.80 -5.06
N MET A 119 16.38 -3.92 -4.35
CA MET A 119 15.42 -4.33 -3.31
C MET A 119 15.63 -3.56 -2.01
N SER A 120 16.89 -3.22 -1.74
CA SER A 120 17.34 -2.29 -0.71
C SER A 120 18.57 -1.53 -1.23
N GLN A 121 19.12 -0.60 -0.45
CA GLN A 121 20.32 0.15 -0.87
C GLN A 121 21.55 -0.75 -1.12
N THR A 122 21.59 -1.95 -0.53
CA THR A 122 22.71 -2.89 -0.64
C THR A 122 22.35 -4.21 -1.31
N GLU A 123 21.07 -4.47 -1.58
CA GLU A 123 20.59 -5.70 -2.21
C GLU A 123 20.05 -5.41 -3.60
N VAL A 124 20.84 -5.75 -4.62
CA VAL A 124 20.48 -5.53 -6.03
C VAL A 124 20.31 -6.85 -6.76
N VAL A 125 19.06 -7.24 -7.04
CA VAL A 125 18.76 -8.47 -7.79
C VAL A 125 19.04 -8.25 -9.27
N ARG A 126 19.90 -9.10 -9.84
CA ARG A 126 20.23 -9.09 -11.27
C ARG A 126 19.51 -10.23 -12.00
N PRO A 127 19.22 -10.10 -13.30
CA PRO A 127 18.53 -11.15 -14.06
C PRO A 127 19.15 -12.55 -13.95
N SER A 128 20.48 -12.64 -13.92
CA SER A 128 21.20 -13.91 -13.80
C SER A 128 20.89 -14.68 -12.51
N ILE A 129 20.56 -13.97 -11.42
CA ILE A 129 20.14 -14.58 -10.14
C ILE A 129 18.77 -15.24 -10.28
N LEU A 130 17.89 -14.67 -11.10
CA LEU A 130 16.56 -15.17 -11.39
C LEU A 130 16.56 -16.25 -12.49
N GLY A 131 17.74 -16.68 -12.94
CA GLY A 131 17.88 -17.66 -14.02
C GLY A 131 17.48 -17.13 -15.39
N ILE A 132 17.38 -15.81 -15.54
CA ILE A 132 17.08 -15.14 -16.80
C ILE A 132 18.38 -14.99 -17.60
N SER A 133 18.37 -15.44 -18.86
CA SER A 133 19.51 -15.29 -19.75
C SER A 133 19.61 -13.87 -20.34
N GLN A 134 20.77 -13.51 -20.90
CA GLN A 134 20.92 -12.22 -21.57
C GLN A 134 20.05 -12.14 -22.84
N GLU A 135 19.86 -13.28 -23.51
CA GLU A 135 19.04 -13.41 -24.71
C GLU A 135 17.56 -13.15 -24.44
N SER A 136 17.06 -13.39 -23.22
CA SER A 136 15.68 -13.09 -22.82
C SER A 136 15.35 -11.59 -22.89
N PHE A 137 16.38 -10.73 -22.83
CA PHE A 137 16.28 -9.29 -23.04
C PHE A 137 16.61 -8.85 -24.47
N SER A 138 16.61 -9.74 -25.47
CA SER A 138 16.96 -9.37 -26.86
C SER A 138 16.05 -8.28 -27.44
N PHE A 139 14.81 -8.15 -26.95
CA PHE A 139 13.90 -7.06 -27.35
C PHE A 139 14.46 -5.66 -27.03
N TYR A 140 15.37 -5.56 -26.05
CA TYR A 140 16.06 -4.33 -25.67
C TYR A 140 16.99 -3.81 -26.77
N GLU A 141 17.48 -4.70 -27.63
CA GLU A 141 18.34 -4.38 -28.76
C GLU A 141 17.55 -3.90 -29.99
N SER A 142 16.21 -3.92 -29.93
CA SER A 142 15.37 -3.29 -30.95
C SER A 142 15.65 -1.79 -31.03
N PRO A 143 15.88 -1.21 -32.23
CA PRO A 143 16.06 0.23 -32.39
C PRO A 143 14.94 1.06 -31.77
N ASP A 144 13.69 0.57 -31.84
CA ASP A 144 12.53 1.26 -31.30
C ASP A 144 12.56 1.30 -29.76
N VAL A 145 12.93 0.19 -29.12
CA VAL A 145 13.04 0.09 -27.65
C VAL A 145 14.23 0.90 -27.16
N ALA A 146 15.38 0.80 -27.83
CA ALA A 146 16.56 1.61 -27.54
C ALA A 146 16.25 3.12 -27.66
N ASN A 147 15.48 3.51 -28.66
CA ASN A 147 15.04 4.90 -28.82
C ASN A 147 14.07 5.32 -27.72
N LEU A 148 13.07 4.50 -27.37
CA LEU A 148 12.16 4.76 -26.24
C LEU A 148 12.93 5.01 -24.94
N ILE A 149 13.90 4.15 -24.61
CA ILE A 149 14.73 4.30 -23.41
C ILE A 149 15.57 5.58 -23.49
N LYS A 150 16.24 5.81 -24.63
CA LYS A 150 17.05 7.02 -24.85
C LYS A 150 16.22 8.28 -24.63
N ILE A 151 15.02 8.33 -25.19
CA ILE A 151 14.08 9.44 -25.04
C ILE A 151 13.65 9.59 -23.58
N GLY A 152 13.15 8.51 -22.97
CA GLY A 152 12.65 8.58 -21.59
C GLY A 152 13.72 8.97 -20.58
N SER A 153 14.99 8.61 -20.83
CA SER A 153 16.12 8.97 -19.96
C SER A 153 16.67 10.39 -20.19
N SER A 154 16.18 11.07 -21.23
CA SER A 154 16.68 12.39 -21.63
C SER A 154 16.36 13.47 -20.60
N ASP A 155 17.22 14.47 -20.52
CA ASP A 155 16.97 15.61 -19.63
C ASP A 155 15.73 16.40 -20.05
N SER A 156 15.38 16.45 -21.34
CA SER A 156 14.13 17.08 -21.79
C SER A 156 12.87 16.48 -21.17
N VAL A 157 12.82 15.15 -20.96
CA VAL A 157 11.66 14.51 -20.28
C VAL A 157 11.63 14.89 -18.81
N LYS A 158 12.79 14.90 -18.14
CA LYS A 158 12.88 15.28 -16.73
C LYS A 158 12.53 16.76 -16.53
N ASP A 159 13.04 17.62 -17.39
CA ASP A 159 12.78 19.07 -17.36
C ASP A 159 11.29 19.37 -17.58
N GLU A 160 10.61 18.66 -18.48
CA GLU A 160 9.16 18.80 -18.68
C GLU A 160 8.38 18.42 -17.42
N ILE A 161 8.73 17.29 -16.78
CA ILE A 161 8.08 16.83 -15.53
C ILE A 161 8.31 17.86 -14.42
N VAL A 162 9.57 18.26 -14.19
CA VAL A 162 9.92 19.21 -13.14
C VAL A 162 9.27 20.57 -13.39
N SER A 163 9.33 21.08 -14.63
CA SER A 163 8.74 22.37 -14.99
C SER A 163 7.22 22.36 -14.82
N SER A 164 6.54 21.26 -15.14
CA SER A 164 5.10 21.13 -14.87
C SER A 164 4.80 21.27 -13.38
N LEU A 165 5.53 20.54 -12.53
CA LEU A 165 5.36 20.58 -11.08
C LEU A 165 5.66 21.96 -10.48
N GLU A 166 6.74 22.62 -10.93
CA GLU A 166 7.08 23.98 -10.49
C GLU A 166 6.00 25.01 -10.84
N ASN A 167 5.28 24.81 -11.94
CA ASN A 167 4.15 25.64 -12.36
C ASN A 167 2.81 25.23 -11.74
N GLY A 168 2.82 24.31 -10.75
CA GLY A 168 1.62 23.85 -10.05
C GLY A 168 0.74 22.90 -10.88
N ILE A 169 1.28 22.33 -11.95
CA ILE A 169 0.61 21.30 -12.76
C ILE A 169 1.02 19.94 -12.20
N PHE A 170 0.08 19.28 -11.53
CA PHE A 170 0.28 17.95 -10.96
C PHE A 170 -0.31 16.85 -11.86
N PRO A 171 0.23 15.63 -11.81
CA PRO A 171 -0.27 14.53 -12.66
C PRO A 171 -1.72 14.22 -12.34
N ASN A 172 -2.52 13.96 -13.37
CA ASN A 172 -3.88 13.48 -13.17
C ASN A 172 -3.85 12.09 -12.52
N LEU A 173 -4.56 11.93 -11.39
CA LEU A 173 -4.59 10.66 -10.67
C LEU A 173 -5.33 9.53 -11.42
N GLY A 174 -6.14 9.86 -12.42
CA GLY A 174 -6.92 8.89 -13.18
C GLY A 174 -8.04 8.22 -12.39
N LEU A 175 -8.59 8.91 -11.37
CA LEU A 175 -9.75 8.43 -10.61
C LEU A 175 -10.97 8.23 -11.52
N ASN A 176 -11.15 9.14 -12.48
CA ASN A 176 -12.21 9.10 -13.50
C ASN A 176 -13.62 8.94 -12.92
N ASP A 177 -13.82 9.46 -11.71
CA ASP A 177 -15.08 9.43 -10.96
C ASP A 177 -15.22 10.76 -10.21
N GLU A 178 -16.23 11.55 -10.58
CA GLU A 178 -16.49 12.87 -10.00
C GLU A 178 -16.74 12.80 -8.49
N THR A 179 -17.32 11.70 -7.99
CA THR A 179 -17.55 11.51 -6.55
C THR A 179 -16.21 11.34 -5.82
N LEU A 180 -15.29 10.55 -6.39
CA LEU A 180 -13.96 10.37 -5.81
C LEU A 180 -13.13 11.65 -5.87
N GLU A 181 -13.23 12.42 -6.95
CA GLU A 181 -12.58 13.74 -7.10
C GLU A 181 -13.12 14.72 -6.03
N MET A 182 -14.44 14.75 -5.80
CA MET A 182 -15.04 15.57 -4.73
C MET A 182 -14.60 15.15 -3.33
N ILE A 183 -14.52 13.84 -3.07
CA ILE A 183 -14.01 13.30 -1.80
C ILE A 183 -12.56 13.71 -1.60
N GLN A 184 -11.73 13.58 -2.63
CA GLN A 184 -10.33 14.01 -2.58
C GLN A 184 -10.24 15.48 -2.19
N ASP A 185 -10.97 16.36 -2.89
CA ASP A 185 -10.96 17.80 -2.61
C ASP A 185 -11.42 18.14 -1.19
N GLN A 186 -12.41 17.42 -0.68
CA GLN A 186 -12.90 17.59 0.69
C GLN A 186 -11.82 17.25 1.72
N PHE A 187 -11.18 16.08 1.59
CA PHE A 187 -10.16 15.64 2.53
C PHE A 187 -8.84 16.37 2.36
N LYS A 188 -8.52 16.82 1.16
CA LYS A 188 -7.40 17.72 0.89
C LYS A 188 -7.57 19.03 1.66
N LYS A 189 -8.74 19.68 1.56
CA LYS A 189 -9.04 20.93 2.28
C LYS A 189 -8.97 20.73 3.79
N PHE A 190 -9.63 19.70 4.31
CA PHE A 190 -9.57 19.36 5.73
C PHE A 190 -8.12 19.16 6.20
N THR A 191 -7.31 18.43 5.43
CA THR A 191 -5.90 18.20 5.78
C THR A 191 -5.08 19.49 5.77
N ASP A 192 -5.26 20.33 4.76
CA ASP A 192 -4.54 21.61 4.63
C ASP A 192 -4.94 22.61 5.72
N GLU A 193 -6.19 22.59 6.20
CA GLU A 193 -6.73 23.53 7.17
C GLU A 193 -6.55 23.07 8.64
N GLU A 194 -6.68 21.77 8.92
CA GLU A 194 -6.84 21.25 10.29
C GLU A 194 -5.69 20.34 10.74
N ILE A 195 -4.93 19.76 9.82
CA ILE A 195 -3.86 18.79 10.14
C ILE A 195 -2.49 19.42 9.94
N ILE A 196 -2.18 19.89 8.73
CA ILE A 196 -0.83 20.39 8.37
C ILE A 196 -0.36 21.54 9.28
N PRO A 197 -1.18 22.55 9.59
CA PRO A 197 -0.73 23.66 10.45
C PRO A 197 -0.37 23.23 11.87
N GLU A 198 -1.02 22.18 12.38
CA GLU A 198 -0.93 21.76 13.78
C GLU A 198 0.05 20.59 14.00
N ALA A 199 0.34 19.79 12.97
CA ALA A 199 1.13 18.57 13.08
C ALA A 199 2.53 18.80 13.67
N ASN A 200 3.17 19.94 13.38
CA ASN A 200 4.47 20.27 13.96
C ASN A 200 4.38 20.53 15.47
N GLU A 201 3.33 21.20 15.93
CA GLU A 201 3.11 21.50 17.34
C GLU A 201 2.81 20.21 18.13
N TRP A 202 2.01 19.31 17.57
CA TRP A 202 1.77 17.98 18.17
C TRP A 202 3.08 17.22 18.36
N HIS A 203 3.96 17.26 17.36
CA HIS A 203 5.27 16.64 17.47
C HIS A 203 6.14 17.28 18.55
N LEU A 204 6.24 18.61 18.60
CA LEU A 204 7.06 19.33 19.59
C LEU A 204 6.60 19.07 21.03
N LYS A 205 5.31 18.85 21.23
CA LYS A 205 4.71 18.59 22.54
C LYS A 205 4.65 17.11 22.94
N ASP A 206 5.00 16.19 22.03
CA ASP A 206 4.73 14.76 22.18
C ASP A 206 3.24 14.47 22.46
N ASP A 207 2.37 15.23 21.79
CA ASP A 207 0.93 15.12 21.95
C ASP A 207 0.33 14.10 20.97
N LEU A 208 -0.74 13.44 21.43
CA LEU A 208 -1.61 12.68 20.54
C LEU A 208 -2.44 13.64 19.67
N ILE A 209 -2.89 13.18 18.50
CA ILE A 209 -3.89 13.90 17.70
C ILE A 209 -5.08 14.27 18.61
N PRO A 210 -5.44 15.57 18.75
CA PRO A 210 -6.47 16.01 19.67
C PRO A 210 -7.85 15.38 19.41
N ASP A 211 -8.64 15.20 20.47
CA ASP A 211 -9.99 14.63 20.38
C ASP A 211 -10.94 15.51 19.52
N GLU A 212 -10.67 16.81 19.43
CA GLU A 212 -11.39 17.74 18.55
C GLU A 212 -11.17 17.39 17.07
N ILE A 213 -9.95 17.02 16.67
CA ILE A 213 -9.65 16.57 15.31
C ILE A 213 -10.32 15.22 15.05
N LEU A 214 -10.28 14.29 16.02
CA LEU A 214 -11.02 13.02 15.91
C LEU A 214 -12.51 13.22 15.71
N LYS A 215 -13.11 14.18 16.42
CA LYS A 215 -14.52 14.54 16.27
C LYS A 215 -14.82 15.09 14.87
N LYS A 216 -14.01 16.03 14.36
CA LYS A 216 -14.16 16.55 12.99
C LYS A 216 -14.04 15.43 11.94
N MET A 217 -13.08 14.51 12.12
CA MET A 217 -12.92 13.34 11.25
C MET A 217 -14.16 12.41 11.28
N SER A 218 -14.75 12.19 12.45
CA SER A 218 -16.01 11.45 12.59
C SER A 218 -17.17 12.16 11.86
N GLU A 219 -17.32 13.47 12.04
CA GLU A 219 -18.37 14.28 11.38
C GLU A 219 -18.23 14.29 9.86
N LEU A 220 -17.01 14.20 9.33
CA LEU A 220 -16.72 14.03 7.89
C LEU A 220 -16.91 12.60 7.39
N GLY A 221 -17.24 11.65 8.27
CA GLY A 221 -17.50 10.26 7.92
C GLY A 221 -16.25 9.40 7.73
N VAL A 222 -15.05 9.83 8.17
CA VAL A 222 -13.79 9.08 7.96
C VAL A 222 -13.88 7.62 8.41
N PHE A 223 -14.51 7.36 9.55
CA PHE A 223 -14.63 6.01 10.12
C PHE A 223 -15.71 5.15 9.47
N SER A 224 -16.50 5.73 8.55
CA SER A 224 -17.71 5.15 7.98
C SER A 224 -17.60 4.82 6.49
N ILE A 225 -16.55 5.29 5.79
CA ILE A 225 -16.38 5.23 4.33
C ILE A 225 -16.61 3.82 3.77
N ALA A 226 -15.93 2.82 4.34
CA ALA A 226 -15.97 1.43 3.87
C ALA A 226 -17.02 0.57 4.58
N ILE A 227 -17.73 1.12 5.58
CA ILE A 227 -18.77 0.39 6.30
C ILE A 227 -20.06 0.41 5.45
N PRO A 228 -20.79 -0.71 5.30
CA PRO A 228 -22.04 -0.73 4.55
C PRO A 228 -23.13 0.19 5.13
N GLU A 229 -23.96 0.75 4.26
CA GLU A 229 -25.06 1.67 4.64
C GLU A 229 -26.05 1.07 5.65
N ASN A 230 -26.33 -0.23 5.56
CA ASN A 230 -27.24 -0.92 6.49
C ASN A 230 -26.70 -1.00 7.93
N TYR A 231 -25.43 -0.63 8.14
CA TYR A 231 -24.81 -0.46 9.46
C TYR A 231 -24.47 1.01 9.76
N GLY A 232 -25.06 1.97 9.04
CA GLY A 232 -24.83 3.40 9.24
C GLY A 232 -23.54 3.95 8.62
N GLY A 233 -22.89 3.18 7.73
CA GLY A 233 -21.73 3.64 6.96
C GLY A 233 -22.10 4.32 5.64
N LEU A 234 -21.08 4.70 4.86
CA LEU A 234 -21.25 5.34 3.54
C LEU A 234 -21.18 4.37 2.37
N GLY A 235 -20.72 3.13 2.58
CA GLY A 235 -20.70 2.10 1.53
C GLY A 235 -19.86 2.41 0.29
N MET A 236 -18.90 3.34 0.36
CA MET A 236 -18.17 3.87 -0.80
C MET A 236 -17.05 2.95 -1.33
N GLY A 237 -16.72 1.89 -0.58
CA GLY A 237 -15.74 0.88 -0.99
C GLY A 237 -14.28 1.31 -0.80
N LYS A 238 -13.36 0.51 -1.36
CA LYS A 238 -11.92 0.58 -1.07
C LYS A 238 -11.20 1.71 -1.79
N VAL A 239 -11.61 2.06 -3.01
CA VAL A 239 -10.95 3.16 -3.77
C VAL A 239 -11.18 4.50 -3.06
N ALA A 240 -12.41 4.78 -2.62
CA ALA A 240 -12.71 5.95 -1.80
C ALA A 240 -11.86 5.97 -0.51
N MET A 241 -11.70 4.80 0.14
CA MET A 241 -10.86 4.70 1.33
C MET A 241 -9.39 4.99 1.05
N CYS A 242 -8.84 4.55 -0.09
CA CYS A 242 -7.47 4.92 -0.50
C CYS A 242 -7.34 6.43 -0.67
N VAL A 243 -8.25 7.07 -1.40
CA VAL A 243 -8.25 8.53 -1.63
C VAL A 243 -8.24 9.30 -0.30
N VAL A 244 -9.12 8.93 0.63
CA VAL A 244 -9.18 9.59 1.96
C VAL A 244 -7.92 9.32 2.78
N THR A 245 -7.42 8.08 2.77
CA THR A 245 -6.21 7.71 3.52
C THR A 245 -4.99 8.46 2.98
N GLU A 246 -4.85 8.58 1.67
CA GLU A 246 -3.76 9.30 1.00
C GLU A 246 -3.77 10.79 1.38
N GLU A 247 -4.91 11.47 1.27
CA GLU A 247 -5.01 12.89 1.60
C GLU A 247 -4.71 13.16 3.08
N LEU A 248 -5.28 12.39 4.00
CA LEU A 248 -5.01 12.54 5.44
C LEU A 248 -3.54 12.24 5.77
N SER A 249 -2.97 11.20 5.16
CA SER A 249 -1.58 10.79 5.40
C SER A 249 -0.56 11.77 4.81
N ARG A 250 -0.92 12.49 3.74
CA ARG A 250 -0.11 13.58 3.18
C ARG A 250 0.14 14.68 4.20
N GLY A 251 -0.83 14.95 5.07
CA GLY A 251 -0.66 15.90 6.18
C GLY A 251 0.08 15.29 7.36
N PHE A 252 -0.42 14.17 7.88
CA PHE A 252 0.21 13.45 8.98
C PHE A 252 -0.21 11.98 8.96
N LEU A 253 0.74 11.05 8.86
CA LEU A 253 0.47 9.61 8.73
C LEU A 253 -0.47 9.06 9.82
N ALA A 254 -0.36 9.56 11.06
CA ALA A 254 -1.23 9.11 12.14
C ALA A 254 -2.71 9.48 11.91
N ALA A 255 -3.00 10.56 11.18
CA ALA A 255 -4.37 10.95 10.82
C ALA A 255 -4.99 9.94 9.85
N GLY A 256 -4.28 9.60 8.76
CA GLY A 256 -4.76 8.57 7.82
C GLY A 256 -4.94 7.20 8.49
N SER A 257 -4.00 6.84 9.39
CA SER A 257 -4.05 5.56 10.09
C SER A 257 -5.31 5.37 10.96
N LEU A 258 -5.90 6.44 11.49
CA LEU A 258 -7.12 6.37 12.30
C LEU A 258 -8.31 5.82 11.50
N GLY A 259 -8.48 6.28 10.25
CA GLY A 259 -9.49 5.73 9.33
C GLY A 259 -9.20 4.26 8.99
N THR A 260 -7.96 3.92 8.68
CA THR A 260 -7.54 2.53 8.39
C THR A 260 -7.85 1.59 9.56
N ARG A 261 -7.73 2.04 10.82
CA ARG A 261 -8.07 1.20 11.98
C ARG A 261 -9.55 0.83 12.00
N ALA A 262 -10.42 1.82 11.79
CA ALA A 262 -11.87 1.62 11.71
C ALA A 262 -12.24 0.73 10.53
N GLU A 263 -11.65 0.97 9.35
CA GLU A 263 -11.87 0.17 8.15
C GLU A 263 -11.55 -1.31 8.38
N ILE A 264 -10.36 -1.62 8.88
CA ILE A 264 -9.89 -3.00 9.06
C ILE A 264 -10.69 -3.72 10.15
N ALA A 265 -11.01 -3.04 11.26
CA ALA A 265 -11.85 -3.62 12.30
C ALA A 265 -13.28 -3.85 11.81
N GLY A 266 -13.84 -2.89 11.06
CA GLY A 266 -15.15 -3.01 10.42
C GLY A 266 -15.20 -4.17 9.43
N GLU A 267 -14.17 -4.34 8.61
CA GLU A 267 -14.08 -5.46 7.67
C GLU A 267 -13.95 -6.82 8.37
N LEU A 268 -13.12 -6.89 9.42
CA LEU A 268 -12.98 -8.09 10.26
C LEU A 268 -14.34 -8.53 10.82
N ILE A 269 -15.10 -7.60 11.41
CA ILE A 269 -16.41 -7.88 12.02
C ILE A 269 -17.45 -8.21 10.93
N ARG A 270 -17.44 -7.47 9.81
CA ARG A 270 -18.36 -7.71 8.69
C ARG A 270 -18.18 -9.11 8.09
N LEU A 271 -16.94 -9.57 7.95
CA LEU A 271 -16.60 -10.85 7.33
C LEU A 271 -16.70 -12.03 8.31
N GLY A 272 -16.23 -11.87 9.54
CA GLY A 272 -16.06 -12.96 10.51
C GLY A 272 -17.00 -12.91 11.71
N GLY A 273 -17.70 -11.79 11.94
CA GLY A 273 -18.59 -11.62 13.09
C GLY A 273 -19.95 -12.30 12.92
N THR A 274 -20.62 -12.54 14.04
CA THR A 274 -22.05 -12.91 14.06
C THR A 274 -22.93 -11.70 13.72
N GLU A 275 -24.19 -11.93 13.36
CA GLU A 275 -25.12 -10.81 13.11
C GLU A 275 -25.30 -9.92 14.36
N GLU A 276 -25.27 -10.49 15.56
CA GLU A 276 -25.29 -9.72 16.81
C GLU A 276 -24.06 -8.82 16.94
N GLN A 277 -22.86 -9.33 16.67
CA GLN A 277 -21.63 -8.54 16.70
C GLN A 277 -21.62 -7.45 15.63
N LYS A 278 -22.09 -7.74 14.42
CA LYS A 278 -22.19 -6.75 13.34
C LYS A 278 -23.12 -5.60 13.72
N ASN A 279 -24.33 -5.92 14.19
CA ASN A 279 -25.32 -4.92 14.61
C ASN A 279 -24.86 -4.11 15.82
N LYS A 280 -24.06 -4.71 16.73
CA LYS A 280 -23.52 -4.02 17.90
C LYS A 280 -22.37 -3.06 17.54
N TYR A 281 -21.39 -3.51 16.76
CA TYR A 281 -20.13 -2.78 16.61
C TYR A 281 -20.03 -1.93 15.35
N LEU A 282 -20.56 -2.37 14.21
CA LEU A 282 -20.37 -1.65 12.95
C LEU A 282 -20.96 -0.23 12.97
N PRO A 283 -22.17 0.01 13.53
CA PRO A 283 -22.71 1.36 13.67
C PRO A 283 -21.85 2.26 14.57
N GLU A 284 -21.37 1.74 15.70
CA GLU A 284 -20.56 2.51 16.65
C GLU A 284 -19.14 2.82 16.12
N ILE A 285 -18.60 1.95 15.27
CA ILE A 285 -17.35 2.23 14.55
C ILE A 285 -17.60 3.30 13.47
N ALA A 286 -18.71 3.20 12.73
CA ALA A 286 -19.05 4.15 11.67
C ALA A 286 -19.17 5.58 12.21
N THR A 287 -19.80 5.76 13.37
CA THR A 287 -19.91 7.07 14.03
C THR A 287 -18.63 7.53 14.72
N GLY A 288 -17.59 6.69 14.83
CA GLY A 288 -16.40 6.97 15.63
C GLY A 288 -16.65 7.04 17.13
N ASN A 289 -17.83 6.60 17.61
CA ASN A 289 -18.12 6.46 19.04
C ASN A 289 -17.18 5.43 19.68
N ILE A 290 -16.92 4.34 18.97
CA ILE A 290 -15.93 3.33 19.31
C ILE A 290 -14.71 3.49 18.42
N LEU A 291 -13.57 3.71 19.04
CA LEU A 291 -12.26 3.72 18.39
C LEU A 291 -11.63 2.34 18.53
N THR A 292 -11.11 1.80 17.43
CA THR A 292 -10.62 0.42 17.39
C THR A 292 -9.10 0.34 17.36
N THR A 293 -8.54 -0.76 17.87
CA THR A 293 -7.15 -1.12 17.61
C THR A 293 -6.96 -2.62 17.44
N ALA A 294 -5.83 -3.01 16.83
CA ALA A 294 -5.45 -4.39 16.63
C ALA A 294 -4.35 -4.76 17.60
N VAL A 295 -4.51 -5.91 18.26
CA VAL A 295 -3.65 -6.36 19.36
C VAL A 295 -3.10 -7.73 19.03
N PHE A 296 -2.09 -7.74 18.13
CA PHE A 296 -1.53 -8.97 17.56
C PHE A 296 -0.10 -9.22 18.04
N THR A 297 0.79 -8.26 17.78
CA THR A 297 2.24 -8.38 18.00
C THR A 297 2.61 -8.57 19.48
N GLU A 298 3.55 -9.45 19.72
CA GLU A 298 4.13 -9.75 21.04
C GLU A 298 5.61 -9.38 21.07
N PRO A 299 6.22 -9.18 22.25
CA PRO A 299 7.64 -8.84 22.36
C PRO A 299 8.57 -9.78 21.58
N ASN A 300 8.21 -11.07 21.49
CA ASN A 300 8.99 -12.10 20.82
C ASN A 300 8.33 -12.62 19.53
N THR A 301 7.23 -12.01 19.06
CA THR A 301 6.48 -12.52 17.90
C THR A 301 5.84 -11.39 17.10
N GLY A 302 6.42 -11.11 15.93
CA GLY A 302 5.92 -10.15 14.94
C GLY A 302 5.58 -10.85 13.63
N SER A 303 6.55 -11.02 12.73
CA SER A 303 6.33 -11.60 11.39
C SER A 303 5.70 -13.00 11.41
N ASP A 304 6.03 -13.84 12.39
CA ASP A 304 5.42 -15.17 12.59
C ASP A 304 4.24 -15.12 13.57
N LEU A 305 3.19 -14.36 13.25
CA LEU A 305 2.00 -14.21 14.13
C LEU A 305 1.35 -15.55 14.51
N GLY A 306 1.51 -16.60 13.69
CA GLY A 306 0.99 -17.94 13.98
C GLY A 306 1.57 -18.56 15.26
N SER A 307 2.76 -18.12 15.67
CA SER A 307 3.49 -18.64 16.83
C SER A 307 3.25 -17.86 18.12
N LEU A 308 2.30 -16.92 18.14
CA LEU A 308 2.04 -16.09 19.32
C LEU A 308 1.71 -16.92 20.58
N SER A 309 2.04 -16.32 21.74
CA SER A 309 2.06 -16.95 23.06
C SER A 309 0.91 -16.52 23.98
N THR A 310 0.25 -15.38 23.72
CA THR A 310 -0.94 -14.94 24.46
C THR A 310 -2.00 -16.04 24.44
N ARG A 311 -2.54 -16.40 25.61
CA ARG A 311 -3.53 -17.48 25.78
C ARG A 311 -4.88 -16.90 26.15
N ALA A 312 -5.95 -17.51 25.65
CA ALA A 312 -7.31 -17.28 26.12
C ALA A 312 -7.86 -18.62 26.63
N GLN A 313 -8.17 -18.70 27.93
CA GLN A 313 -8.69 -19.91 28.57
C GLN A 313 -10.16 -19.72 28.93
N VAL A 314 -10.99 -20.74 28.70
CA VAL A 314 -12.41 -20.72 29.09
C VAL A 314 -12.51 -20.70 30.60
N ASP A 315 -13.32 -19.78 31.13
CA ASP A 315 -13.70 -19.70 32.54
C ASP A 315 -15.22 -19.46 32.64
N GLY A 316 -15.97 -20.54 32.86
CA GLY A 316 -17.43 -20.52 32.77
C GLY A 316 -17.91 -20.23 31.35
N ASP A 317 -18.68 -19.14 31.20
CA ASP A 317 -19.19 -18.66 29.91
C ASP A 317 -18.24 -17.64 29.25
N ASP A 318 -17.14 -17.27 29.92
CA ASP A 318 -16.19 -16.23 29.51
C ASP A 318 -14.81 -16.80 29.12
N TYR A 319 -13.92 -15.91 28.65
CA TYR A 319 -12.50 -16.19 28.43
C TYR A 319 -11.62 -15.28 29.27
N VAL A 320 -10.60 -15.85 29.91
CA VAL A 320 -9.52 -15.11 30.56
C VAL A 320 -8.31 -15.07 29.63
N ILE A 321 -7.93 -13.86 29.19
CA ILE A 321 -6.79 -13.63 28.30
C ILE A 321 -5.55 -13.26 29.12
N ASN A 322 -4.45 -13.99 28.93
CA ASN A 322 -3.17 -13.73 29.59
C ASN A 322 -2.04 -13.73 28.55
N GLY A 323 -1.26 -12.65 28.51
CA GLY A 323 -0.11 -12.52 27.62
C GLY A 323 0.46 -11.11 27.58
N ASN A 324 1.54 -10.95 26.81
CA ASN A 324 2.19 -9.66 26.61
C ASN A 324 2.05 -9.24 25.14
N LYS A 325 1.62 -8.00 24.92
CA LYS A 325 1.46 -7.41 23.59
C LYS A 325 2.28 -6.12 23.53
N THR A 326 2.77 -5.77 22.35
CA THR A 326 3.60 -4.57 22.16
C THR A 326 3.43 -4.01 20.75
N TRP A 327 3.90 -2.78 20.52
CA TRP A 327 3.69 -2.02 19.28
C TRP A 327 2.20 -1.81 18.94
N ILE A 328 1.37 -1.60 19.98
CA ILE A 328 -0.07 -1.43 19.83
C ILE A 328 -0.41 0.05 19.61
N THR A 329 -0.50 0.44 18.34
CA THR A 329 -0.90 1.80 17.95
C THR A 329 -2.27 2.14 18.54
N HIS A 330 -2.40 3.32 19.14
CA HIS A 330 -3.66 3.82 19.69
C HIS A 330 -4.28 2.95 20.80
N GLY A 331 -3.48 2.11 21.47
CA GLY A 331 -3.93 1.20 22.53
C GLY A 331 -4.72 1.89 23.65
N ALA A 332 -4.16 2.96 24.23
CA ALA A 332 -4.78 3.66 25.36
C ALA A 332 -6.16 4.25 25.03
N ARG A 333 -6.29 4.93 23.88
CA ARG A 333 -7.53 5.65 23.48
C ARG A 333 -8.53 4.82 22.66
N SER A 334 -8.26 3.55 22.43
CA SER A 334 -9.26 2.64 21.82
C SER A 334 -10.32 2.22 22.84
N ASP A 335 -11.53 1.92 22.37
CA ASP A 335 -12.63 1.35 23.17
C ASP A 335 -12.83 -0.14 22.83
N LEU A 336 -12.39 -0.58 21.65
CA LEU A 336 -12.49 -1.96 21.19
C LEU A 336 -11.15 -2.46 20.64
N MET A 337 -10.65 -3.55 21.22
CA MET A 337 -9.45 -4.23 20.77
C MET A 337 -9.80 -5.50 20.01
N THR A 338 -9.23 -5.67 18.82
CA THR A 338 -9.24 -6.95 18.11
C THR A 338 -8.00 -7.75 18.56
N VAL A 339 -8.20 -8.66 19.51
CA VAL A 339 -7.12 -9.38 20.19
C VAL A 339 -6.97 -10.77 19.59
N LEU A 340 -5.77 -11.09 19.08
CA LEU A 340 -5.45 -12.43 18.63
C LEU A 340 -4.75 -13.21 19.76
N ALA A 341 -5.38 -14.31 20.18
CA ALA A 341 -4.91 -15.15 21.27
C ALA A 341 -5.07 -16.63 20.93
N ARG A 342 -4.26 -17.48 21.56
CA ARG A 342 -4.30 -18.94 21.39
C ARG A 342 -5.31 -19.56 22.36
N THR A 343 -6.32 -20.21 21.81
CA THR A 343 -7.36 -20.95 22.53
C THR A 343 -7.08 -22.45 22.56
N ASP A 344 -6.47 -23.00 21.50
CA ASP A 344 -6.04 -24.40 21.45
C ASP A 344 -4.51 -24.50 21.44
N SER A 345 -3.94 -24.97 22.56
CA SER A 345 -2.49 -25.17 22.70
C SER A 345 -1.98 -26.46 22.05
N ASN A 346 -2.87 -27.39 21.68
CA ASN A 346 -2.52 -28.62 20.97
C ASN A 346 -2.36 -28.40 19.46
N GLN A 347 -2.93 -27.31 18.92
CA GLN A 347 -2.80 -26.93 17.52
C GLN A 347 -1.61 -25.98 17.33
N LYS A 348 -0.69 -26.37 16.44
CA LYS A 348 0.45 -25.54 16.06
C LYS A 348 0.06 -24.48 15.03
N GLY A 349 0.81 -23.38 15.03
CA GLY A 349 0.60 -22.27 14.09
C GLY A 349 -0.76 -21.61 14.24
N TYR A 350 -1.28 -21.09 13.12
CA TYR A 350 -2.50 -20.29 13.07
C TYR A 350 -3.78 -21.04 13.46
N LYS A 351 -3.81 -22.38 13.37
CA LYS A 351 -5.01 -23.18 13.61
C LYS A 351 -5.50 -23.15 15.05
N GLY A 352 -4.61 -22.87 16.01
CA GLY A 352 -4.96 -22.77 17.43
C GLY A 352 -5.36 -21.37 17.89
N LEU A 353 -5.48 -20.42 16.96
CA LEU A 353 -5.73 -19.02 17.27
C LEU A 353 -7.22 -18.68 17.13
N SER A 354 -7.68 -17.76 17.98
CA SER A 354 -9.01 -17.16 17.90
C SER A 354 -8.88 -15.64 18.00
N MET A 355 -9.78 -14.95 17.31
CA MET A 355 -9.89 -13.50 17.35
C MET A 355 -10.97 -13.10 18.37
N PHE A 356 -10.64 -12.18 19.27
CA PHE A 356 -11.54 -11.67 20.29
C PHE A 356 -11.83 -10.20 20.05
N LEU A 357 -13.08 -9.80 20.28
CA LEU A 357 -13.51 -8.41 20.34
C LEU A 357 -13.56 -8.03 21.83
N VAL A 358 -12.51 -7.35 22.32
CA VAL A 358 -12.36 -6.99 23.73
C VAL A 358 -12.70 -5.53 23.93
N GLU A 359 -13.86 -5.26 24.52
CA GLU A 359 -14.29 -3.92 24.91
C GLU A 359 -13.50 -3.45 26.13
N LYS A 360 -13.02 -2.21 26.11
CA LYS A 360 -12.36 -1.61 27.26
C LYS A 360 -12.73 -0.14 27.46
N PRO A 361 -12.69 0.38 28.70
CA PRO A 361 -12.75 1.81 28.93
C PRO A 361 -11.59 2.54 28.23
N ARG A 362 -11.90 3.70 27.66
CA ARG A 362 -10.92 4.62 27.08
C ARG A 362 -9.98 5.14 28.17
N GLY A 363 -8.68 5.00 27.95
CA GLY A 363 -7.65 5.58 28.80
C GLY A 363 -7.29 7.01 28.40
N ASN A 364 -6.49 7.66 29.23
CA ASN A 364 -5.90 8.98 28.97
C ASN A 364 -4.44 9.03 29.42
N CYS A 365 -3.75 10.15 29.22
CA CYS A 365 -2.32 10.26 29.54
C CYS A 365 -1.98 10.02 31.04
N LYS A 366 -2.94 10.19 31.96
CA LYS A 366 -2.74 9.93 33.39
C LYS A 366 -3.04 8.48 33.78
N ASN A 367 -4.03 7.87 33.13
CA ASN A 367 -4.42 6.47 33.33
C ASN A 367 -4.70 5.82 31.98
N PRO A 368 -3.67 5.34 31.27
CA PRO A 368 -3.80 4.86 29.89
C PRO A 368 -4.52 3.52 29.78
N PHE A 369 -4.51 2.70 30.84
CA PHE A 369 -5.14 1.38 30.90
C PHE A 369 -5.98 1.23 32.17
N PRO A 370 -7.18 1.84 32.22
CA PRO A 370 -8.03 1.84 33.41
C PRO A 370 -8.76 0.50 33.66
N MET A 371 -8.67 -0.46 32.75
CA MET A 371 -9.29 -1.78 32.88
C MET A 371 -8.48 -2.66 33.84
N ASP A 372 -9.14 -3.26 34.82
CA ASP A 372 -8.51 -4.25 35.70
C ASP A 372 -7.93 -5.43 34.89
N GLY A 373 -6.70 -5.82 35.19
CA GLY A 373 -6.00 -6.90 34.47
C GLY A 373 -5.33 -6.47 33.15
N MET A 374 -5.34 -5.18 32.81
CA MET A 374 -4.61 -4.61 31.67
C MET A 374 -3.62 -3.54 32.17
N SER A 375 -2.37 -3.56 31.70
CA SER A 375 -1.32 -2.62 32.12
C SER A 375 -0.33 -2.26 31.02
#